data_AF-A0A963ALR9-F1
#
_entry.id   AF-A0A963ALR9-F1
#
_cell.length_a   1.000
_cell.length_b   1.000
_cell.length_c   1.000
_cell.angle_alpha   90.00
_cell.angle_beta   90.00
_cell.angle_gamma   90.00
#
_symmetry.space_group_name_H-M   'P 1'
#
loop_
_entity.id
_entity.type
_entity.pdbx_description
1 polymer ?
#
loop_
_entity_poly.entity_id
_entity_poly.type
_entity_poly.pdbx_seq_one_letter_code
_entity_poly.pdbx_strand_id
1 'polypeptide(L)'
;MSSALQNVCDFLHLLQQRERAFNSSDSDPGEKQPTLIFANALLRSALQRKRNWPLPLQLAVVGPTQSGKSSAVNLLLGRRLAEASPLAGHTRYAHGFVSGEMTTESERCLQSLLPGWRQVAPESPGEGDIFSLTRTGMDSSFLGTVCIVWDTPDFDSVGSRSYRNTVPEICALADVLLLVVSREKYADRSVWRMLRLVAPLGIPLIICLNKIEQADEAALRASLENRLQAESISPIAILSLPYVERAGEMLEKTGAAQHLRTALAGLLDP
;
A
#
# COMPACT_ATOMS: atom_id res chain seq x y z
N MET A 1 19.12 -22.96 8.89
CA MET A 1 18.83 -21.51 8.79
C MET A 1 17.36 -21.13 9.07
N SER A 2 16.38 -22.05 8.99
CA SER A 2 14.96 -21.77 9.26
C SER A 2 14.65 -21.35 10.72
N SER A 3 15.29 -21.99 11.71
CA SER A 3 15.00 -21.74 13.13
C SER A 3 15.41 -20.36 13.64
N ALA A 4 16.55 -19.83 13.18
CA ALA A 4 17.04 -18.53 13.64
C ALA A 4 16.14 -17.37 13.22
N LEU A 5 15.60 -17.42 11.99
CA LEU A 5 14.74 -16.38 11.44
C LEU A 5 13.34 -16.43 12.07
N GLN A 6 12.84 -17.64 12.38
CA GLN A 6 11.64 -17.83 13.19
C GLN A 6 11.80 -17.28 14.61
N ASN A 7 12.94 -17.54 15.27
CA ASN A 7 13.22 -17.00 16.60
C ASN A 7 13.25 -15.46 16.62
N VAL A 8 13.75 -14.82 15.56
CA VAL A 8 13.74 -13.35 15.43
C VAL A 8 12.32 -12.83 15.24
N CYS A 9 11.48 -13.50 14.45
CA CYS A 9 10.04 -13.18 14.37
C CYS A 9 9.36 -13.25 15.72
N ASP A 10 9.54 -14.37 16.43
CA ASP A 10 8.90 -14.62 17.71
C ASP A 10 9.36 -13.58 18.76
N PHE A 11 10.66 -13.25 18.76
CA PHE A 11 11.21 -12.21 19.62
C PHE A 11 10.64 -10.82 19.31
N LEU A 12 10.55 -10.43 18.04
CA LEU A 12 9.96 -9.14 17.66
C LEU A 12 8.47 -9.07 17.97
N HIS A 13 7.74 -10.18 17.80
CA HIS A 13 6.33 -10.26 18.18
C HIS A 13 6.15 -10.10 19.69
N LEU A 14 6.98 -10.76 20.50
CA LEU A 14 6.99 -10.58 21.97
C LEU A 14 7.35 -9.15 22.38
N LEU A 15 8.33 -8.53 21.71
CA LEU A 15 8.74 -7.15 21.97
C LEU A 15 7.62 -6.16 21.62
N GLN A 16 6.93 -6.39 20.51
CA GLN A 16 5.75 -5.62 20.11
C GLN A 16 4.58 -5.78 21.10
N GLN A 17 4.32 -7.00 21.60
CA GLN A 17 3.33 -7.23 22.65
C GLN A 17 3.70 -6.51 23.96
N ARG A 18 4.98 -6.54 24.34
CA ARG A 18 5.47 -5.88 25.55
C ARG A 18 5.42 -4.36 25.44
N GLU A 19 5.76 -3.77 24.30
CA GLU A 19 5.58 -2.34 24.07
C GLU A 19 4.11 -1.92 24.13
N ARG A 20 3.20 -2.71 23.57
CA ARG A 20 1.75 -2.47 23.67
C ARG A 20 1.28 -2.47 25.13
N ALA A 21 1.83 -3.35 25.96
CA ALA A 21 1.52 -3.43 27.40
C ALA A 21 2.16 -2.29 28.23
N PHE A 22 3.32 -1.76 27.82
CA PHE A 22 4.03 -0.68 28.52
C PHE A 22 3.56 0.73 28.16
N ASN A 23 3.09 0.96 26.93
CA ASN A 23 2.67 2.29 26.46
C ASN A 23 1.29 2.74 27.00
N SER A 24 0.77 2.11 28.05
CA SER A 24 -0.36 2.62 28.84
C SER A 24 0.03 3.76 29.80
N SER A 25 1.31 4.10 29.91
CA SER A 25 1.81 5.21 30.74
C SER A 25 2.84 6.11 30.01
N ASP A 26 2.35 7.27 29.57
CA ASP A 26 3.02 8.59 29.59
C ASP A 26 4.36 8.85 28.86
N SER A 27 4.58 8.27 27.68
CA SER A 27 5.61 8.79 26.74
C SER A 27 5.08 8.78 25.30
N ASP A 28 5.53 9.73 24.44
CA ASP A 28 5.04 9.87 23.06
C ASP A 28 5.21 8.54 22.27
N PRO A 29 4.13 7.75 22.08
CA PRO A 29 4.22 6.36 21.62
C PRO A 29 4.30 6.24 20.08
N GLY A 30 4.28 7.37 19.35
CA GLY A 30 3.96 7.41 17.93
C GLY A 30 5.06 6.95 16.96
N GLU A 31 6.33 6.92 17.37
CA GLU A 31 7.46 6.64 16.45
C GLU A 31 7.94 5.19 16.45
N LYS A 32 7.96 4.51 17.59
CA LYS A 32 8.54 3.14 17.71
C LYS A 32 7.60 2.03 17.23
N GLN A 33 6.30 2.24 17.40
CA GLN A 33 5.28 1.22 17.11
C GLN A 33 5.23 0.82 15.62
N PRO A 34 5.21 1.75 14.64
CA PRO A 34 5.10 1.39 13.23
C PRO A 34 6.30 0.60 12.72
N THR A 35 7.52 0.94 13.13
CA THR A 35 8.74 0.25 12.70
C THR A 35 8.77 -1.20 13.19
N LEU A 36 8.34 -1.46 14.42
CA LEU A 36 8.28 -2.83 14.96
C LEU A 36 7.17 -3.67 14.32
N ILE A 37 5.99 -3.09 14.12
CA ILE A 37 4.90 -3.74 13.36
C ILE A 37 5.42 -4.13 11.99
N PHE A 38 6.05 -3.17 11.32
CA PHE A 38 6.55 -3.35 9.96
C PHE A 38 7.63 -4.42 9.87
N ALA A 39 8.62 -4.38 10.76
CA ALA A 39 9.68 -5.38 10.82
C ALA A 39 9.12 -6.79 11.07
N ASN A 40 8.17 -6.92 11.99
CA ASN A 40 7.53 -8.21 12.28
C ASN A 40 6.75 -8.72 11.06
N ALA A 41 5.94 -7.87 10.44
CA ALA A 41 5.18 -8.19 9.24
C ALA A 41 6.09 -8.60 8.07
N LEU A 42 7.20 -7.91 7.89
CA LEU A 42 8.13 -8.15 6.79
C LEU A 42 8.85 -9.48 6.96
N LEU A 43 9.27 -9.82 8.18
CA LEU A 43 9.87 -11.12 8.44
C LEU A 43 8.87 -12.27 8.25
N ARG A 44 7.60 -12.08 8.65
CA ARG A 44 6.54 -13.06 8.36
C ARG A 44 6.37 -13.27 6.86
N SER A 45 6.27 -12.18 6.10
CA SER A 45 6.17 -12.23 4.62
C SER A 45 7.38 -12.94 4.01
N ALA A 46 8.59 -12.59 4.42
CA ALA A 46 9.83 -13.19 3.92
C ALA A 46 9.98 -14.69 4.23
N LEU A 47 9.64 -15.11 5.46
CA LEU A 47 9.65 -16.52 5.85
C LEU A 47 8.73 -17.38 4.99
N GLN A 48 7.58 -16.82 4.67
CA GLN A 48 6.55 -17.55 3.96
C GLN A 48 6.81 -17.58 2.45
N ARG A 49 7.33 -16.50 1.87
CA ARG A 49 7.81 -16.49 0.49
C ARG A 49 8.93 -17.51 0.28
N LYS A 50 9.83 -17.70 1.26
CA LYS A 50 10.85 -18.78 1.22
C LYS A 50 10.27 -20.19 1.18
N ARG A 51 8.99 -20.38 1.53
CA ARG A 51 8.30 -21.68 1.48
C ARG A 51 7.54 -21.90 0.15
N ASN A 52 7.78 -21.06 -0.87
CA ASN A 52 7.08 -21.09 -2.16
C ASN A 52 5.55 -21.05 -2.01
N TRP A 53 5.05 -20.11 -1.21
CA TRP A 53 3.61 -19.99 -0.98
C TRP A 53 2.87 -19.53 -2.23
N PRO A 54 1.68 -20.08 -2.55
CA PRO A 54 0.90 -19.73 -3.73
C PRO A 54 0.11 -18.44 -3.50
N LEU A 55 0.81 -17.34 -3.20
CA LEU A 55 0.21 -16.02 -3.06
C LEU A 55 0.26 -15.26 -4.39
N PRO A 56 -0.88 -14.69 -4.84
CA PRO A 56 -0.88 -13.75 -5.96
C PRO A 56 0.03 -12.55 -5.68
N LEU A 57 0.42 -11.83 -6.73
CA LEU A 57 1.22 -10.61 -6.59
C LEU A 57 0.48 -9.57 -5.75
N GLN A 58 1.12 -8.99 -4.75
CA GLN A 58 0.56 -8.01 -3.83
C GLN A 58 1.01 -6.59 -4.23
N LEU A 59 0.10 -5.80 -4.80
CA LEU A 59 0.36 -4.38 -5.13
C LEU A 59 -0.32 -3.50 -4.09
N ALA A 60 0.46 -2.81 -3.25
CA ALA A 60 -0.09 -1.90 -2.24
C ALA A 60 -0.09 -0.45 -2.73
N VAL A 61 -1.26 0.17 -2.75
CA VAL A 61 -1.44 1.58 -3.09
C VAL A 61 -1.54 2.40 -1.80
N VAL A 62 -0.50 3.18 -1.52
CA VAL A 62 -0.31 3.91 -0.25
C VAL A 62 -0.15 5.41 -0.49
N GLY A 63 -0.40 6.23 0.51
CA GLY A 63 -0.41 7.68 0.34
C GLY A 63 -1.15 8.44 1.44
N PRO A 64 -0.90 9.75 1.58
CA PRO A 64 -1.57 10.59 2.56
C PRO A 64 -3.05 10.83 2.19
N THR A 65 -3.77 11.48 3.09
CA THR A 65 -5.16 11.92 2.90
C THR A 65 -5.29 12.74 1.62
N GLN A 66 -6.38 12.47 0.90
CA GLN A 66 -6.74 13.14 -0.35
C GLN A 66 -5.68 13.06 -1.46
N SER A 67 -4.73 12.13 -1.40
CA SER A 67 -3.76 11.92 -2.49
C SER A 67 -4.37 11.27 -3.74
N GLY A 68 -5.52 10.59 -3.60
CA GLY A 68 -6.22 9.92 -4.70
C GLY A 68 -5.87 8.44 -4.89
N LYS A 69 -5.45 7.73 -3.84
CA LYS A 69 -5.20 6.27 -3.84
C LYS A 69 -6.32 5.46 -4.49
N SER A 70 -7.55 5.61 -4.02
CA SER A 70 -8.71 4.89 -4.55
C SER A 70 -8.97 5.18 -6.03
N SER A 71 -8.67 6.41 -6.49
CA SER A 71 -8.71 6.74 -7.93
C SER A 71 -7.61 6.02 -8.70
N ALA A 72 -6.38 5.97 -8.18
CA ALA A 72 -5.29 5.19 -8.78
C ALA A 72 -5.64 3.69 -8.86
N VAL A 73 -6.23 3.13 -7.80
CA VAL A 73 -6.73 1.73 -7.78
C VAL A 73 -7.77 1.52 -8.89
N ASN A 74 -8.73 2.42 -9.04
CA ASN A 74 -9.73 2.34 -10.11
C ASN A 74 -9.10 2.43 -11.52
N LEU A 75 -8.07 3.25 -11.71
CA LEU A 75 -7.33 3.34 -12.97
C LEU A 75 -6.58 2.04 -13.28
N LEU A 76 -5.94 1.43 -12.27
CA LEU A 76 -5.25 0.14 -12.38
C LEU A 76 -6.21 -1.00 -12.75
N LEU A 77 -7.34 -1.07 -12.05
CA LEU A 77 -8.36 -2.08 -12.30
C LEU A 77 -9.14 -1.82 -13.59
N GLY A 78 -9.03 -0.61 -14.15
CA GLY A 78 -9.76 -0.19 -15.34
C GLY A 78 -11.26 -0.07 -15.10
N ARG A 79 -11.70 0.22 -13.87
CA ARG A 79 -13.11 0.34 -13.47
C ARG A 79 -13.28 0.92 -12.08
N ARG A 80 -14.47 1.43 -11.79
CA ARG A 80 -14.79 2.09 -10.51
C ARG A 80 -15.30 1.11 -9.46
N LEU A 81 -14.39 0.47 -8.73
CA LEU A 81 -14.71 -0.40 -7.58
C LEU A 81 -14.36 0.21 -6.22
N ALA A 82 -13.24 0.92 -6.14
CA ALA A 82 -12.80 1.56 -4.92
C ALA A 82 -13.58 2.86 -4.71
N GLU A 83 -14.11 3.04 -3.50
CA GLU A 83 -14.88 4.23 -3.15
C GLU A 83 -13.94 5.43 -2.92
N ALA A 84 -13.71 6.21 -3.98
CA ALA A 84 -12.96 7.47 -3.86
C ALA A 84 -13.87 8.56 -3.28
N SER A 85 -13.75 8.86 -1.99
CA SER A 85 -14.45 9.98 -1.32
C SER A 85 -13.50 11.14 -1.01
N PRO A 86 -13.94 12.42 -1.04
CA PRO A 86 -13.07 13.55 -0.76
C PRO A 86 -12.95 13.85 0.74
N LEU A 87 -13.75 13.22 1.63
CA LEU A 87 -13.59 13.43 3.07
C LEU A 87 -12.38 12.63 3.59
N ALA A 88 -11.71 13.14 4.62
CA ALA A 88 -10.60 12.44 5.25
C ALA A 88 -11.08 11.18 5.99
N GLY A 89 -10.31 10.08 5.93
CA GLY A 89 -10.60 8.86 6.71
C GLY A 89 -11.79 8.02 6.21
N HIS A 90 -12.11 8.07 4.91
CA HIS A 90 -13.12 7.20 4.31
C HIS A 90 -12.69 5.73 4.22
N THR A 91 -11.48 5.48 3.76
CA THR A 91 -10.89 4.14 3.75
C THR A 91 -10.43 3.84 5.17
N ARG A 92 -11.29 3.19 5.97
CA ARG A 92 -11.01 2.89 7.40
C ARG A 92 -10.24 1.59 7.62
N TYR A 93 -10.08 0.79 6.58
CA TYR A 93 -9.37 -0.48 6.57
C TYR A 93 -8.81 -0.76 5.18
N ALA A 94 -7.89 -1.73 5.06
CA ALA A 94 -7.33 -2.11 3.76
C ALA A 94 -8.34 -2.90 2.93
N HIS A 95 -8.58 -2.47 1.70
CA HIS A 95 -9.48 -3.14 0.76
C HIS A 95 -8.66 -3.75 -0.38
N GLY A 96 -8.66 -5.08 -0.50
CA GLY A 96 -7.96 -5.78 -1.58
C GLY A 96 -8.89 -6.09 -2.75
N PHE A 97 -8.43 -5.81 -3.97
CA PHE A 97 -9.13 -6.13 -5.21
C PHE A 97 -8.38 -7.23 -5.94
N VAL A 98 -8.99 -8.41 -6.06
CA VAL A 98 -8.35 -9.61 -6.63
C VAL A 98 -8.63 -9.66 -8.13
N SER A 99 -7.58 -9.57 -8.94
CA SER A 99 -7.66 -9.43 -10.41
C SER A 99 -7.97 -10.72 -11.18
N GLY A 100 -8.29 -11.82 -10.50
CA GLY A 100 -8.52 -13.15 -11.08
C GLY A 100 -9.02 -14.15 -10.06
N GLU A 101 -9.04 -15.43 -10.43
CA GLU A 101 -9.40 -16.51 -9.50
C GLU A 101 -8.30 -16.78 -8.49
N MET A 102 -8.70 -16.87 -7.22
CA MET A 102 -7.80 -17.17 -6.11
C MET A 102 -8.18 -18.53 -5.53
N THR A 103 -7.19 -19.41 -5.37
CA THR A 103 -7.42 -20.74 -4.79
C THR A 103 -7.71 -20.62 -3.29
N THR A 104 -8.40 -21.60 -2.72
CA THR A 104 -8.62 -21.67 -1.26
C THR A 104 -7.30 -21.69 -0.47
N GLU A 105 -6.24 -22.27 -1.04
CA GLU A 105 -4.91 -22.25 -0.43
C GLU A 105 -4.37 -20.82 -0.38
N SER A 106 -4.40 -20.08 -1.48
CA SER A 106 -3.98 -18.68 -1.56
C SER A 106 -4.71 -17.80 -0.53
N GLU A 107 -6.01 -18.02 -0.33
CA GLU A 107 -6.81 -17.30 0.69
C GLU A 107 -6.30 -17.59 2.11
N ARG A 108 -6.04 -18.87 2.42
CA ARG A 108 -5.47 -19.26 3.72
C ARG A 108 -4.09 -18.66 3.94
N CYS A 109 -3.25 -18.65 2.90
CA CYS A 109 -1.92 -18.04 2.94
C CYS A 109 -2.01 -16.56 3.31
N LEU A 110 -2.89 -15.83 2.64
CA LEU A 110 -3.09 -14.40 2.90
C LEU A 110 -3.54 -14.16 4.34
N GLN A 111 -4.52 -14.94 4.82
CA GLN A 111 -5.01 -14.83 6.20
C GLN A 111 -3.91 -15.11 7.24
N SER A 112 -2.98 -16.02 6.96
CA SER A 112 -1.86 -16.29 7.86
C SER A 112 -0.74 -15.24 7.83
N LEU A 113 -0.67 -14.39 6.81
CA LEU A 113 0.24 -13.23 6.78
C LEU A 113 -0.27 -12.06 7.62
N LEU A 114 -1.58 -12.01 7.85
CA LEU A 114 -2.28 -11.01 8.65
C LEU A 114 -2.86 -11.66 9.92
N PRO A 115 -2.01 -12.12 10.87
CA PRO A 115 -2.47 -12.84 12.05
C PRO A 115 -3.33 -11.94 12.94
N GLY A 116 -4.48 -12.45 13.37
CA GLY A 116 -5.44 -11.69 14.19
C GLY A 116 -6.32 -10.74 13.39
N TRP A 117 -6.08 -10.58 12.09
CA TRP A 117 -6.95 -9.76 11.25
C TRP A 117 -8.20 -10.51 10.84
N ARG A 118 -9.34 -9.83 10.81
CA ARG A 118 -10.61 -10.41 10.35
C ARG A 118 -10.97 -9.90 8.96
N GLN A 119 -11.22 -10.83 8.04
CA GLN A 119 -11.85 -10.48 6.77
C GLN A 119 -13.32 -10.11 6.99
N VAL A 120 -13.73 -8.95 6.48
CA VAL A 120 -15.11 -8.45 6.53
C VAL A 120 -15.66 -8.26 5.12
N ALA A 121 -16.99 -8.19 5.00
CA ALA A 121 -17.60 -7.80 3.73
C ALA A 121 -17.26 -6.33 3.40
N PRO A 122 -17.15 -5.97 2.11
CA PRO A 122 -17.03 -4.58 1.68
C PRO A 122 -18.03 -3.67 2.39
N GLU A 123 -17.63 -2.45 2.72
CA GLU A 123 -18.44 -1.41 3.36
C GLU A 123 -18.98 -1.78 4.77
N SER A 124 -18.57 -2.92 5.33
CA SER A 124 -18.96 -3.28 6.69
C SER A 124 -18.37 -2.29 7.69
N PRO A 125 -19.19 -1.73 8.61
CA PRO A 125 -18.66 -0.95 9.71
C PRO A 125 -17.83 -1.86 10.61
N GLY A 126 -16.59 -1.49 10.85
CA GLY A 126 -15.68 -2.23 11.72
C GLY A 126 -14.49 -1.38 12.11
N GLU A 127 -13.96 -1.66 13.29
CA GLU A 127 -12.73 -1.06 13.81
C GLU A 127 -11.70 -2.15 14.12
N GLY A 128 -10.43 -1.77 14.13
CA GLY A 128 -9.31 -2.65 14.44
C GLY A 128 -8.66 -3.29 13.21
N ASP A 129 -8.00 -4.42 13.45
CA ASP A 129 -7.26 -5.18 12.44
C ASP A 129 -8.24 -5.94 11.51
N ILE A 130 -8.80 -5.24 10.53
CA ILE A 130 -9.73 -5.81 9.56
C ILE A 130 -9.29 -5.49 8.13
N PHE A 131 -9.70 -6.33 7.19
CA PHE A 131 -9.54 -6.11 5.76
C PHE A 131 -10.75 -6.65 5.00
N SER A 132 -10.95 -6.19 3.77
CA SER A 132 -11.95 -6.75 2.86
C SER A 132 -11.28 -7.24 1.58
N LEU A 133 -11.95 -8.15 0.88
CA LEU A 133 -11.56 -8.58 -0.45
C LEU A 133 -12.75 -8.51 -1.39
N THR A 134 -12.56 -7.89 -2.55
CA THR A 134 -13.51 -7.91 -3.66
C THR A 134 -12.87 -8.62 -4.84
N ARG A 135 -13.49 -9.72 -5.28
CA ARG A 135 -13.08 -10.40 -6.51
C ARG A 135 -13.55 -9.58 -7.69
N THR A 136 -12.63 -9.29 -8.61
CA THR A 136 -12.98 -8.43 -9.73
C THR A 136 -13.74 -9.18 -10.82
N GLY A 137 -13.58 -10.51 -10.90
CA GLY A 137 -14.19 -11.34 -11.95
C GLY A 137 -13.56 -11.14 -13.32
N MET A 138 -12.31 -10.66 -13.40
CA MET A 138 -11.55 -10.63 -14.65
C MET A 138 -10.76 -11.92 -14.85
N ASP A 139 -10.78 -12.44 -16.08
CA ASP A 139 -9.86 -13.50 -16.53
C ASP A 139 -8.52 -12.93 -17.03
N SER A 140 -8.37 -11.60 -17.04
CA SER A 140 -7.16 -10.92 -17.51
C SER A 140 -6.73 -9.81 -16.54
N SER A 141 -5.79 -10.14 -15.66
CA SER A 141 -5.03 -9.13 -14.91
C SER A 141 -4.28 -8.21 -15.87
N PHE A 142 -4.18 -6.91 -15.55
CA PHE A 142 -3.35 -5.98 -16.31
C PHE A 142 -1.85 -6.32 -16.26
N LEU A 143 -1.44 -7.18 -15.32
CA LEU A 143 -0.07 -7.68 -15.16
C LEU A 143 0.14 -9.05 -15.80
N GLY A 144 -0.84 -9.62 -16.51
CA GLY A 144 -0.75 -10.98 -17.05
C GLY A 144 -0.76 -12.12 -16.00
N THR A 145 -0.73 -11.77 -14.70
CA THR A 145 -0.78 -12.70 -13.55
C THR A 145 -1.79 -12.26 -12.51
N VAL A 146 -2.35 -13.19 -11.72
CA VAL A 146 -3.29 -12.84 -10.64
C VAL A 146 -2.59 -11.92 -9.65
N CYS A 147 -3.21 -10.78 -9.34
CA CYS A 147 -2.72 -9.82 -8.36
C CYS A 147 -3.83 -9.37 -7.41
N ILE A 148 -3.43 -8.94 -6.22
CA ILE A 148 -4.29 -8.24 -5.27
C ILE A 148 -3.81 -6.80 -5.21
N VAL A 149 -4.67 -5.88 -5.64
CA VAL A 149 -4.43 -4.44 -5.51
C VAL A 149 -5.05 -3.95 -4.22
N TRP A 150 -4.24 -3.50 -3.27
CA TRP A 150 -4.69 -3.00 -1.98
C TRP A 150 -4.90 -1.49 -2.02
N ASP A 151 -6.11 -1.04 -1.73
CA ASP A 151 -6.39 0.35 -1.36
C ASP A 151 -6.23 0.50 0.15
N THR A 152 -5.25 1.29 0.61
CA THR A 152 -4.96 1.42 2.04
C THR A 152 -5.58 2.68 2.65
N PRO A 153 -5.84 2.70 3.98
CA PRO A 153 -6.12 3.94 4.69
C PRO A 153 -5.01 4.99 4.51
N ASP A 154 -5.36 6.24 4.79
CA ASP A 154 -4.40 7.35 4.85
C ASP A 154 -3.43 7.18 6.02
N PHE A 155 -2.13 7.39 5.81
CA PHE A 155 -1.13 7.28 6.89
C PHE A 155 -0.92 8.56 7.70
N ASP A 156 -1.49 9.70 7.31
CA ASP A 156 -1.34 11.01 7.97
C ASP A 156 -2.61 11.49 8.70
N SER A 157 -3.68 10.69 8.74
CA SER A 157 -4.91 11.10 9.43
C SER A 157 -4.75 11.07 10.97
N VAL A 158 -5.31 12.07 11.65
CA VAL A 158 -5.24 12.22 13.12
C VAL A 158 -6.08 11.17 13.85
N GLY A 159 -7.12 10.63 13.20
CA GLY A 159 -7.93 9.52 13.69
C GLY A 159 -7.24 8.15 13.64
N SER A 160 -6.00 8.08 13.15
CA SER A 160 -5.26 6.85 12.89
C SER A 160 -4.91 5.99 14.09
N ARG A 161 -5.25 6.36 15.33
CA ARG A 161 -4.98 5.48 16.49
C ARG A 161 -5.65 4.11 16.35
N SER A 162 -6.82 4.00 15.71
CA SER A 162 -7.54 2.73 15.56
C SER A 162 -7.11 1.88 14.35
N TYR A 163 -6.36 2.44 13.39
CA TYR A 163 -5.96 1.78 12.13
C TYR A 163 -4.48 2.03 11.73
N ARG A 164 -3.67 2.51 12.68
CA ARG A 164 -2.26 2.93 12.48
C ARG A 164 -1.36 1.82 11.96
N ASN A 165 -1.74 0.57 12.25
CA ASN A 165 -0.94 -0.60 11.93
C ASN A 165 -1.22 -1.10 10.51
N THR A 166 -2.32 -0.66 9.89
CA THR A 166 -2.79 -1.22 8.64
C THR A 166 -1.82 -0.95 7.49
N VAL A 167 -1.39 0.31 7.34
CA VAL A 167 -0.47 0.67 6.24
C VAL A 167 0.87 -0.07 6.35
N PRO A 168 1.56 -0.10 7.52
CA PRO A 168 2.76 -0.93 7.66
C PRO A 168 2.52 -2.41 7.34
N GLU A 169 1.50 -3.05 7.90
CA GLU A 169 1.22 -4.48 7.67
C GLU A 169 1.04 -4.80 6.17
N ILE A 170 0.25 -3.97 5.47
CA ILE A 170 0.03 -4.14 4.01
C ILE A 170 1.29 -3.82 3.21
N CYS A 171 2.07 -2.81 3.58
CA CYS A 171 3.34 -2.53 2.91
C CYS A 171 4.34 -3.69 3.03
N ALA A 172 4.33 -4.42 4.14
CA ALA A 172 5.22 -5.56 4.36
C ALA A 172 4.77 -6.82 3.62
N LEU A 173 3.47 -6.91 3.34
CA LEU A 173 2.88 -7.92 2.47
C LEU A 173 3.20 -7.68 0.99
N ALA A 174 3.39 -6.42 0.60
CA ALA A 174 3.51 -6.00 -0.80
C ALA A 174 4.74 -6.58 -1.52
N ASP A 175 4.53 -7.02 -2.76
CA ASP A 175 5.59 -7.22 -3.76
C ASP A 175 5.99 -5.88 -4.39
N VAL A 176 5.04 -4.94 -4.47
CA VAL A 176 5.21 -3.64 -5.12
C VAL A 176 4.47 -2.57 -4.35
N LEU A 177 5.12 -1.44 -4.12
CA LEU A 177 4.53 -0.27 -3.50
C LEU A 177 4.27 0.81 -4.55
N LEU A 178 3.02 1.25 -4.66
CA LEU A 178 2.64 2.45 -5.40
C LEU A 178 2.33 3.56 -4.40
N LEU A 179 3.28 4.47 -4.20
CA LEU A 179 3.10 5.64 -3.35
C LEU A 179 2.42 6.77 -4.15
N VAL A 180 1.15 7.02 -3.88
CA VAL A 180 0.37 8.10 -4.51
C VAL A 180 0.44 9.35 -3.64
N VAL A 181 0.97 10.43 -4.20
CA VAL A 181 1.10 11.74 -3.54
C VAL A 181 0.56 12.84 -4.45
N SER A 182 0.01 13.90 -3.88
CA SER A 182 -0.42 15.08 -4.66
C SER A 182 0.60 16.20 -4.62
N ARG A 183 0.42 17.23 -5.46
CA ARG A 183 1.23 18.46 -5.47
C ARG A 183 1.32 19.13 -4.11
N GLU A 184 0.26 19.09 -3.32
CA GLU A 184 0.20 19.76 -2.02
C GLU A 184 0.90 18.94 -0.92
N LYS A 185 1.01 17.62 -1.12
CA LYS A 185 1.37 16.66 -0.08
C LYS A 185 2.73 16.00 -0.28
N TYR A 186 3.33 16.03 -1.47
CA TYR A 186 4.60 15.34 -1.73
C TYR A 186 5.74 15.80 -0.81
N ALA A 187 5.68 17.04 -0.31
CA ALA A 187 6.70 17.60 0.57
C ALA A 187 6.44 17.33 2.07
N ASP A 188 5.28 16.77 2.44
CA ASP A 188 4.85 16.57 3.82
C ASP A 188 5.77 15.62 4.58
N ARG A 189 6.04 15.95 5.84
CA ARG A 189 6.87 15.12 6.74
C ARG A 189 6.38 13.68 6.84
N SER A 190 5.07 13.43 6.80
CA SER A 190 4.48 12.09 6.85
C SER A 190 4.88 11.22 5.66
N VAL A 191 4.89 11.78 4.44
CA VAL A 191 5.32 11.09 3.21
C VAL A 191 6.79 10.68 3.32
N TRP A 192 7.66 11.60 3.71
CA TRP A 192 9.09 11.33 3.85
C TRP A 192 9.39 10.33 4.98
N ARG A 193 8.60 10.37 6.07
CA ARG A 193 8.68 9.35 7.12
C ARG A 193 8.32 7.96 6.58
N MET A 194 7.29 7.86 5.75
CA MET A 194 6.89 6.60 5.12
C MET A 194 7.96 6.11 4.13
N LEU A 195 8.52 7.00 3.30
CA LEU A 195 9.61 6.67 2.37
C LEU A 195 10.84 6.12 3.09
N ARG A 196 11.27 6.77 4.19
CA ARG A 196 12.39 6.28 5.02
C ARG A 196 12.11 4.94 5.69
N LEU A 197 10.85 4.61 5.93
CA LEU A 197 10.45 3.31 6.47
C LEU A 197 10.55 2.21 5.41
N VAL A 198 10.09 2.47 4.18
CA VAL A 198 9.97 1.43 3.13
C VAL A 198 11.18 1.30 2.23
N ALA A 199 11.88 2.40 1.92
CA ALA A 199 12.98 2.40 0.95
C ALA A 199 14.16 1.46 1.33
N PRO A 200 14.60 1.38 2.60
CA PRO A 200 15.71 0.49 2.98
C PRO A 200 15.43 -1.00 2.78
N LEU A 201 14.17 -1.38 2.56
CA LEU A 201 13.77 -2.78 2.44
C LEU A 201 13.97 -3.38 1.05
N GLY A 202 14.21 -2.54 0.05
CA GLY A 202 14.33 -2.99 -1.34
C GLY A 202 13.02 -3.52 -1.93
N ILE A 203 11.87 -3.23 -1.33
CA ILE A 203 10.58 -3.50 -1.98
C ILE A 203 10.47 -2.55 -3.19
N PRO A 204 10.19 -3.07 -4.40
CA PRO A 204 9.88 -2.27 -5.58
C PRO A 204 8.97 -1.07 -5.28
N LEU A 205 9.51 0.15 -5.37
CA LEU A 205 8.78 1.39 -5.06
C LEU A 205 8.56 2.20 -6.33
N ILE A 206 7.31 2.54 -6.60
CA ILE A 206 6.88 3.45 -7.66
C ILE A 206 6.19 4.64 -7.00
N ILE A 207 6.56 5.85 -7.40
CA ILE A 207 5.93 7.07 -6.91
C ILE A 207 5.01 7.63 -7.99
N CYS A 208 3.75 7.83 -7.65
CA CYS A 208 2.75 8.43 -8.50
C CYS A 208 2.44 9.84 -8.02
N LEU A 209 2.90 10.84 -8.76
CA LEU A 209 2.51 12.24 -8.62
C LEU A 209 1.11 12.41 -9.23
N ASN A 210 0.09 12.51 -8.39
CA ASN A 210 -1.30 12.65 -8.81
C ASN A 210 -1.75 14.12 -8.78
N LYS A 211 -2.79 14.43 -9.56
CA LYS A 211 -3.38 15.77 -9.67
C LYS A 211 -2.38 16.81 -10.19
N ILE A 212 -1.54 16.41 -11.14
CA ILE A 212 -0.50 17.29 -11.68
C ILE A 212 -1.00 17.93 -12.97
N GLU A 213 -0.88 19.25 -13.05
CA GLU A 213 -1.05 19.96 -14.32
C GLU A 213 0.17 19.76 -15.19
N GLN A 214 -0.02 19.61 -16.51
CA GLN A 214 1.06 19.32 -17.45
C GLN A 214 2.17 20.39 -17.42
N ALA A 215 1.82 21.65 -17.12
CA ALA A 215 2.78 22.74 -17.00
C ALA A 215 3.71 22.61 -15.78
N ASP A 216 3.25 21.98 -14.70
CA ASP A 216 3.98 21.85 -13.44
C ASP A 216 4.75 20.53 -13.32
N GLU A 217 4.47 19.56 -14.18
CA GLU A 217 4.98 18.19 -14.09
C GLU A 217 6.50 18.14 -14.02
N ALA A 218 7.19 18.77 -14.96
CA ALA A 218 8.64 18.74 -15.04
C ALA A 218 9.31 19.35 -13.80
N ALA A 219 8.77 20.46 -13.30
CA ALA A 219 9.31 21.16 -12.13
C ALA A 219 9.09 20.36 -10.84
N LEU A 220 7.90 19.78 -10.66
CA LEU A 220 7.59 18.95 -9.48
C LEU A 220 8.39 17.65 -9.49
N ARG A 221 8.53 17.01 -10.65
CA ARG A 221 9.35 15.82 -10.81
C ARG A 221 10.80 16.10 -10.45
N ALA A 222 11.40 17.16 -11.00
CA ALA A 222 12.78 17.52 -10.69
C ALA A 222 12.97 17.84 -9.19
N SER A 223 12.01 18.55 -8.58
CA SER A 223 12.02 18.84 -7.14
C SER A 223 11.99 17.56 -6.29
N LEU A 224 11.10 16.62 -6.65
CA LEU A 224 11.00 15.32 -5.98
C LEU A 224 12.29 14.50 -6.15
N GLU A 225 12.82 14.40 -7.37
CA GLU A 225 14.05 13.67 -7.68
C GLU A 225 15.25 14.19 -6.89
N ASN A 226 15.43 15.52 -6.82
CA ASN A 226 16.49 16.13 -6.02
C ASN A 226 16.38 15.75 -4.54
N ARG A 227 15.16 15.73 -3.99
CA ARG A 227 14.94 15.40 -2.58
C ARG A 227 15.09 13.91 -2.30
N LEU A 228 14.69 13.05 -3.24
CA LEU A 228 14.92 11.60 -3.17
C LEU A 228 16.42 11.29 -3.20
N GLN A 229 17.17 11.97 -4.07
CA GLN A 229 18.63 11.85 -4.15
C GLN A 229 19.30 12.27 -2.83
N ALA A 230 18.87 13.37 -2.23
CA ALA A 230 19.39 13.83 -0.94
C ALA A 230 19.17 12.81 0.20
N GLU A 231 18.09 12.03 0.13
CA GLU A 231 17.76 10.97 1.10
C GLU A 231 18.28 9.59 0.69
N SER A 232 19.00 9.48 -0.44
CA SER A 232 19.46 8.21 -1.02
C SER A 232 18.32 7.19 -1.26
N ILE A 233 17.15 7.67 -1.67
CA ILE A 233 15.99 6.85 -2.00
C ILE A 233 15.88 6.76 -3.52
N SER A 234 15.87 5.54 -4.05
CA SER A 234 15.77 5.28 -5.49
C SER A 234 14.49 4.50 -5.81
N PRO A 235 13.38 5.17 -6.16
CA PRO A 235 12.23 4.47 -6.70
C PRO A 235 12.56 3.87 -8.07
N ILE A 236 11.85 2.82 -8.46
CA ILE A 236 11.94 2.20 -9.78
C ILE A 236 11.44 3.17 -10.86
N ALA A 237 10.36 3.90 -10.55
CA ALA A 237 9.79 4.89 -11.45
C ALA A 237 9.07 6.01 -10.69
N ILE A 238 9.02 7.17 -11.33
CA ILE A 238 8.16 8.29 -10.97
C ILE A 238 7.20 8.50 -12.13
N LEU A 239 5.90 8.37 -11.85
CA LEU A 239 4.81 8.51 -12.81
C LEU A 239 3.96 9.72 -12.45
N SER A 240 3.38 10.36 -13.45
CA SER A 240 2.50 11.51 -13.27
C SER A 240 1.09 11.16 -13.75
N LEU A 241 0.08 11.52 -12.98
CA LEU A 241 -1.32 11.40 -13.37
C LEU A 241 -1.97 12.80 -13.39
N PRO A 242 -2.69 13.15 -14.47
CA PRO A 242 -3.40 14.42 -14.55
C PRO A 242 -4.54 14.45 -13.54
N TYR A 243 -4.99 15.65 -13.19
CA TYR A 243 -6.25 15.80 -12.48
C TYR A 243 -7.41 15.39 -13.39
N VAL A 244 -8.11 14.30 -13.06
CA VAL A 244 -9.33 13.90 -13.74
C VAL A 244 -10.50 14.29 -12.84
N GLU A 245 -11.25 15.30 -13.28
CA GLU A 245 -12.44 15.77 -12.58
C GLU A 245 -13.52 14.67 -12.60
N ARG A 246 -14.36 14.61 -11.56
CA ARG A 246 -15.35 13.54 -11.31
C ARG A 246 -16.46 13.39 -12.38
N ALA A 247 -16.35 14.04 -13.54
CA ALA A 247 -17.42 14.13 -14.52
C ALA A 247 -17.23 13.13 -15.67
N GLY A 248 -17.98 12.02 -15.61
CA GLY A 248 -18.53 11.33 -16.79
C GLY A 248 -17.58 10.59 -17.75
N GLU A 249 -16.29 10.92 -17.80
CA GLU A 249 -15.32 10.17 -18.61
C GLU A 249 -15.03 8.83 -17.93
N MET A 250 -15.15 7.76 -18.70
CA MET A 250 -14.72 6.44 -18.25
C MET A 250 -13.22 6.53 -17.96
N LEU A 251 -12.85 6.66 -16.67
CA LEU A 251 -11.46 6.60 -16.17
C LEU A 251 -10.67 5.45 -16.84
N GLU A 252 -11.39 4.37 -17.15
CA GLU A 252 -10.98 3.16 -17.87
C GLU A 252 -10.28 3.42 -19.23
N LYS A 253 -10.72 4.46 -19.95
CA LYS A 253 -10.29 4.82 -21.32
C LYS A 253 -9.31 5.99 -21.39
N THR A 254 -8.96 6.58 -20.26
CA THR A 254 -7.98 7.68 -20.25
C THR A 254 -6.60 7.14 -20.62
N GLY A 255 -5.84 7.89 -21.43
CA GLY A 255 -4.46 7.54 -21.78
C GLY A 255 -3.58 7.36 -20.53
N ALA A 256 -3.89 8.08 -19.45
CA ALA A 256 -3.24 7.95 -18.15
C ALA A 256 -3.43 6.57 -17.50
N ALA A 257 -4.64 5.98 -17.57
CA ALA A 257 -4.90 4.64 -17.06
C ALA A 257 -4.09 3.58 -17.83
N GLN A 258 -4.08 3.69 -19.16
CA GLN A 258 -3.31 2.77 -20.00
C GLN A 258 -1.81 2.93 -19.78
N HIS A 259 -1.31 4.16 -19.61
CA HIS A 259 0.09 4.43 -19.31
C HIS A 259 0.49 3.83 -17.96
N LEU A 260 -0.30 4.03 -16.90
CA LEU A 260 -0.03 3.46 -15.58
C LEU A 260 -0.02 1.92 -15.61
N ARG A 261 -0.99 1.29 -16.26
CA ARG A 261 -1.04 -0.18 -16.41
C ARG A 261 0.15 -0.71 -17.21
N THR A 262 0.46 -0.08 -18.35
CA THR A 262 1.59 -0.48 -19.20
C THR A 262 2.92 -0.30 -18.48
N ALA A 263 3.11 0.82 -17.77
CA ALA A 263 4.30 1.08 -16.99
C ALA A 263 4.46 0.05 -15.87
N LEU A 264 3.40 -0.27 -15.12
CA LEU A 264 3.46 -1.30 -14.10
C LEU A 264 3.70 -2.70 -14.66
N ALA A 265 3.05 -3.06 -15.77
CA ALA A 265 3.29 -4.35 -16.42
C ALA A 265 4.75 -4.49 -16.87
N GLY A 266 5.29 -3.48 -17.56
CA GLY A 266 6.69 -3.51 -18.03
C GLY A 266 7.74 -3.43 -16.92
N LEU A 267 7.37 -3.00 -15.71
CA LEU A 267 8.25 -3.01 -14.54
C LEU A 267 8.22 -4.33 -13.77
N LEU A 268 7.18 -5.14 -13.95
CA LEU A 268 6.93 -6.36 -13.18
C LEU A 268 7.14 -7.64 -14.00
N ASP A 269 7.34 -7.52 -15.31
CA ASP A 269 7.65 -8.62 -16.23
C ASP A 269 8.99 -8.30 -16.96
N PRO A 270 10.15 -8.68 -16.37
CA PRO A 270 11.48 -8.34 -16.89
C PRO A 270 11.95 -9.18 -18.08
#